data_AF-A0A6M0FT14-F1
#
_entry.id   AF-A0A6M0FT14-F1
#
_cell.length_a   1.000
_cell.length_b   1.000
_cell.length_c   1.000
_cell.angle_alpha   90.00
_cell.angle_beta   90.00
_cell.angle_gamma   90.00
#
_symmetry.space_group_name_H-M   'P 1'
#
loop_
_entity.id
_entity.type
_entity.pdbx_description
1 polymer ?
#
loop_
_entity_poly.entity_id
_entity_poly.type
_entity_poly.pdbx_seq_one_letter_code
_entity_poly.pdbx_strand_id
1 'polypeptide(L)'
;MGYTHYLQRPLELENFEKTAKAVEECYKIVRSFGIDIVGGHGEPDTKPEFSSERIWFNGSEKQTPGVWTAEGDFGIVWPSDKKNPITVSTSPVNGQWFGGAMLEKRVAPNCDGSYETLHIPRTYEVNEWSEADSSGNYFEFCKTAYRPYDLLVMCAYLATRYYDRRCVVSSDGESIEWQIAVGILSKVLSDTENLIWKLLKKY
;
A
#
# COMPACT_ATOMS: atom_id res chain seq x y z
N MET A 1 -4.35 3.90 16.28
CA MET A 1 -4.12 2.98 15.15
C MET A 1 -3.88 3.86 13.92
N GLY A 2 -2.83 3.60 13.14
CA GLY A 2 -2.49 4.40 11.95
C GLY A 2 -3.23 3.89 10.71
N TYR A 3 -3.10 4.61 9.59
CA TYR A 3 -3.68 4.21 8.31
C TYR A 3 -3.17 2.84 7.85
N THR A 4 -4.10 1.87 7.69
CA THR A 4 -3.80 0.45 7.49
C THR A 4 -4.61 -0.17 6.35
N HIS A 5 -3.98 -1.09 5.62
CA HIS A 5 -4.64 -1.96 4.65
C HIS A 5 -4.64 -3.41 5.12
N TYR A 6 -5.65 -4.16 4.72
CA TYR A 6 -5.89 -5.53 5.16
C TYR A 6 -6.05 -6.46 3.96
N LEU A 7 -5.48 -7.66 4.10
CA LEU A 7 -5.61 -8.76 3.16
C LEU A 7 -6.05 -10.01 3.94
N GLN A 8 -7.23 -10.54 3.59
CA GLN A 8 -7.59 -11.91 3.98
C GLN A 8 -7.29 -12.81 2.79
N ARG A 9 -6.61 -13.94 3.00
CA ARG A 9 -6.08 -14.78 1.92
C ARG A 9 -6.05 -16.27 2.28
N PRO A 10 -6.07 -17.18 1.30
CA PRO A 10 -5.79 -18.58 1.54
C PRO A 10 -4.31 -18.79 1.94
N LEU A 11 -3.99 -20.01 2.43
CA LEU A 11 -2.62 -20.42 2.72
C LEU A 11 -1.69 -20.22 1.52
N GLU A 12 -2.09 -20.73 0.37
CA GLU A 12 -1.33 -20.60 -0.87
C GLU A 12 -2.09 -19.74 -1.88
N LEU A 13 -1.43 -18.69 -2.37
CA LEU A 13 -1.97 -17.78 -3.38
C LEU A 13 -1.83 -18.39 -4.78
N GLU A 14 -2.94 -18.37 -5.52
CA GLU A 14 -2.96 -18.77 -6.92
C GLU A 14 -2.37 -17.69 -7.83
N ASN A 15 -1.83 -18.10 -8.99
CA ASN A 15 -1.29 -17.20 -10.01
C ASN A 15 -0.26 -16.17 -9.47
N PHE A 16 0.44 -16.49 -8.38
CA PHE A 16 1.29 -15.53 -7.67
C PHE A 16 2.38 -14.89 -8.54
N GLU A 17 2.94 -15.62 -9.50
CA GLU A 17 3.89 -15.06 -10.47
C GLU A 17 3.28 -13.92 -11.31
N LYS A 18 2.01 -14.04 -11.71
CA LYS A 18 1.30 -12.97 -12.42
C LYS A 18 1.05 -11.77 -11.51
N THR A 19 0.70 -12.03 -10.24
CA THR A 19 0.60 -11.00 -9.21
C THR A 19 1.92 -10.24 -9.08
N ALA A 20 3.04 -10.93 -8.84
CA ALA A 20 4.36 -10.32 -8.70
C ALA A 20 4.74 -9.47 -9.92
N LYS A 21 4.52 -9.98 -11.13
CA LYS A 21 4.75 -9.23 -12.38
C LYS A 21 3.89 -7.97 -12.47
N ALA A 22 2.60 -8.06 -12.15
CA ALA A 22 1.72 -6.89 -12.15
C ALA A 22 2.18 -5.84 -11.11
N VAL A 23 2.62 -6.28 -9.92
CA VAL A 23 3.15 -5.36 -8.91
C VAL A 23 4.46 -4.72 -9.36
N GLU A 24 5.34 -5.46 -10.04
CA GLU A 24 6.58 -4.91 -10.62
C GLU A 24 6.28 -3.82 -11.67
N GLU A 25 5.27 -4.00 -12.52
CA GLU A 25 4.85 -2.96 -13.47
C GLU A 25 4.23 -1.75 -12.77
N CYS A 26 3.40 -1.98 -11.74
CA CYS A 26 2.89 -0.90 -10.89
C CYS A 26 4.04 -0.13 -10.23
N TYR A 27 5.07 -0.82 -9.75
CA TYR A 27 6.27 -0.23 -9.14
C TYR A 27 6.95 0.75 -10.11
N LYS A 28 7.12 0.39 -11.39
CA LYS A 28 7.71 1.28 -12.40
C LYS A 28 6.91 2.59 -12.54
N ILE A 29 5.58 2.50 -12.52
CA ILE A 29 4.69 3.67 -12.59
C ILE A 29 4.81 4.50 -11.30
N VAL A 30 4.73 3.88 -10.13
CA VAL A 30 4.82 4.58 -8.83
C VAL A 30 6.18 5.27 -8.68
N ARG A 31 7.28 4.63 -9.09
CA ARG A 31 8.63 5.23 -9.13
C ARG A 31 8.68 6.48 -9.99
N SER A 32 7.94 6.52 -11.10
CA SER A 32 7.90 7.70 -11.99
C SER A 32 7.30 8.94 -11.32
N PHE A 33 6.59 8.78 -10.19
CA PHE A 33 6.13 9.90 -9.38
C PHE A 33 7.21 10.47 -8.45
N GLY A 34 8.42 9.91 -8.45
CA GLY A 34 9.52 10.32 -7.55
C GLY A 34 9.43 9.73 -6.15
N ILE A 35 8.72 8.60 -5.99
CA ILE A 35 8.59 7.89 -4.71
C ILE A 35 9.71 6.85 -4.62
N ASP A 36 10.53 6.88 -3.58
CA ASP A 36 11.61 5.90 -3.38
C ASP A 36 11.07 4.67 -2.65
N ILE A 37 11.14 3.54 -3.35
CA ILE A 37 10.69 2.23 -2.87
C ILE A 37 11.87 1.28 -2.99
N VAL A 38 12.19 0.63 -1.88
CA VAL A 38 13.40 -0.15 -1.65
C VAL A 38 13.04 -1.52 -1.08
N GLY A 39 14.05 -2.28 -0.61
CA GLY A 39 13.82 -3.56 0.07
C GLY A 39 12.94 -3.40 1.31
N GLY A 40 12.45 -4.52 1.85
CA GLY A 40 11.46 -4.48 2.92
C GLY A 40 11.93 -3.82 4.22
N HIS A 41 13.23 -3.71 4.44
CA HIS A 41 13.78 -3.01 5.61
C HIS A 41 13.83 -1.49 5.48
N GLY A 42 13.48 -0.91 4.32
CA GLY A 42 13.51 0.55 4.13
C GLY A 42 14.90 1.13 3.87
N GLU A 43 15.94 0.27 3.88
CA GLU A 43 17.33 0.66 3.64
C GLU A 43 17.51 1.30 2.24
N PRO A 44 18.10 2.50 2.16
CA PRO A 44 18.42 3.15 0.89
C PRO A 44 19.32 2.26 0.01
N ASP A 45 19.24 2.47 -1.31
CA ASP A 45 20.00 1.74 -2.33
C ASP A 45 19.75 0.22 -2.43
N THR A 46 18.85 -0.32 -1.60
CA THR A 46 18.33 -1.68 -1.76
C THR A 46 17.17 -1.73 -2.75
N LYS A 47 16.85 -2.93 -3.26
CA LYS A 47 15.79 -3.13 -4.26
C LYS A 47 14.60 -3.86 -3.64
N PRO A 48 13.36 -3.50 -4.03
CA PRO A 48 12.21 -4.33 -3.70
C PRO A 48 12.33 -5.71 -4.35
N GLU A 49 11.68 -6.70 -3.76
CA GLU A 49 11.60 -8.05 -4.31
C GLU A 49 10.20 -8.33 -4.88
N PHE A 50 10.17 -8.75 -6.15
CA PHE A 50 8.98 -9.26 -6.83
C PHE A 50 9.35 -10.62 -7.43
N SER A 51 9.13 -11.69 -6.67
CA SER A 51 9.50 -13.05 -7.06
C SER A 51 8.29 -13.98 -7.13
N SER A 52 8.49 -15.23 -7.57
CA SER A 52 7.46 -16.27 -7.49
C SER A 52 7.12 -16.68 -6.05
N GLU A 53 7.96 -16.29 -5.08
CA GLU A 53 7.86 -16.71 -3.69
C GLU A 53 7.34 -15.60 -2.79
N ARG A 54 7.64 -14.32 -3.09
CA ARG A 54 7.15 -13.19 -2.29
C ARG A 54 7.15 -11.87 -3.05
N ILE A 55 6.32 -10.96 -2.55
CA ILE A 55 6.38 -9.53 -2.81
C ILE A 55 6.83 -8.88 -1.51
N TRP A 56 7.96 -8.16 -1.55
CA TRP A 56 8.60 -7.65 -0.35
C TRP A 56 9.27 -6.29 -0.58
N PHE A 57 8.74 -5.24 0.04
CA PHE A 57 9.24 -3.87 -0.12
C PHE A 57 8.80 -2.93 1.00
N ASN A 58 9.43 -1.75 1.06
CA ASN A 58 9.06 -0.64 1.93
C ASN A 58 9.38 0.69 1.23
N GLY A 59 8.93 1.81 1.79
CA GLY A 59 9.46 3.13 1.42
C GLY A 59 10.89 3.31 1.92
N SER A 60 11.66 4.18 1.26
CA SER A 60 13.03 4.49 1.67
C SER A 60 13.06 5.32 2.96
N GLU A 61 13.91 4.94 3.92
CA GLU A 61 14.27 5.77 5.09
C GLU A 61 14.92 7.11 4.69
N LYS A 62 15.40 7.21 3.44
CA LYS A 62 15.93 8.43 2.83
C LYS A 62 15.20 8.70 1.51
N GLN A 63 13.95 9.11 1.62
CA GLN A 63 13.14 9.59 0.51
C GLN A 63 13.78 10.86 -0.08
N THR A 64 13.95 10.89 -1.39
CA THR A 64 14.48 12.05 -2.13
C THR A 64 13.60 13.27 -1.84
N PRO A 65 14.19 14.40 -1.41
CA PRO A 65 13.44 15.63 -1.15
C PRO A 65 12.60 16.06 -2.36
N GLY A 66 11.34 16.39 -2.12
CA GLY A 66 10.42 16.78 -3.19
C GLY A 66 8.97 16.84 -2.74
N VAL A 67 8.05 16.60 -3.68
CA VAL A 67 6.59 16.72 -3.45
C VAL A 67 6.04 15.79 -2.37
N TRP A 68 6.77 14.70 -2.09
CA TRP A 68 6.42 13.68 -1.11
C TRP A 68 7.02 13.92 0.27
N THR A 69 7.93 14.88 0.45
CA THR A 69 8.59 15.13 1.74
C THR A 69 8.01 16.35 2.43
N ALA A 70 8.00 16.35 3.76
CA ALA A 70 7.71 17.54 4.55
C ALA A 70 8.53 17.52 5.84
N GLU A 71 8.86 18.70 6.37
CA GLU A 71 9.49 18.83 7.67
C GLU A 71 8.45 18.62 8.79
N GLY A 72 8.88 17.97 9.87
CA GLY A 72 8.11 17.80 11.09
C GLY A 72 7.81 16.35 11.44
N ASP A 73 7.50 16.13 12.70
CA ASP A 73 6.93 14.88 13.20
C ASP A 73 5.41 15.03 13.27
N PHE A 74 4.70 14.16 12.58
CA PHE A 74 3.23 14.19 12.49
C PHE A 74 2.56 13.18 13.43
N GLY A 75 3.34 12.42 14.22
CA GLY A 75 2.83 11.38 15.13
C GLY A 75 2.04 10.30 14.38
N ILE A 76 0.90 9.88 14.94
CA ILE A 76 -0.03 9.01 14.22
C ILE A 76 -0.76 9.85 13.18
N VAL A 77 -0.70 9.43 11.93
CA VAL A 77 -1.32 10.16 10.82
C VAL A 77 -2.52 9.44 10.24
N TRP A 78 -3.47 10.23 9.74
CA TRP A 78 -4.69 9.76 9.08
C TRP A 78 -5.00 10.60 7.84
N PRO A 79 -5.58 10.06 6.76
CA PRO A 79 -6.06 10.89 5.65
C PRO A 79 -7.16 11.86 6.11
N SER A 80 -7.13 13.09 5.61
CA SER A 80 -8.16 14.10 5.91
C SER A 80 -9.37 14.01 4.98
N ASP A 81 -10.52 14.51 5.41
CA ASP A 81 -11.75 14.58 4.59
C ASP A 81 -11.61 15.53 3.38
N LYS A 82 -10.64 16.46 3.44
CA LYS A 82 -10.28 17.39 2.35
C LYS A 82 -9.18 16.82 1.43
N LYS A 83 -8.95 15.51 1.47
CA LYS A 83 -8.02 14.80 0.60
C LYS A 83 -8.20 15.20 -0.86
N ASN A 84 -7.11 15.65 -1.46
CA ASN A 84 -7.03 15.82 -2.88
C ASN A 84 -5.80 15.02 -3.35
N PRO A 85 -6.00 13.95 -4.14
CA PRO A 85 -4.90 13.09 -4.59
C PRO A 85 -3.82 13.83 -5.39
N ILE A 86 -4.06 15.10 -5.77
CA ILE A 86 -3.25 15.89 -6.71
C ILE A 86 -2.82 17.24 -6.09
N THR A 87 -3.06 17.54 -4.81
CA THR A 87 -2.66 18.86 -4.25
C THR A 87 -1.20 18.97 -3.88
N VAL A 88 -0.56 20.01 -4.41
CA VAL A 88 0.72 20.55 -3.94
C VAL A 88 0.41 21.49 -2.76
N SER A 89 -0.11 20.94 -1.66
CA SER A 89 -0.28 21.71 -0.43
C SER A 89 1.09 21.96 0.22
N THR A 90 1.34 23.18 0.69
CA THR A 90 2.59 23.62 1.34
C THR A 90 2.71 23.10 2.77
N SER A 91 1.58 22.73 3.39
CA SER A 91 1.54 22.02 4.67
C SER A 91 0.70 20.76 4.47
N PRO A 92 1.24 19.55 4.67
CA PRO A 92 0.48 18.32 4.46
C PRO A 92 -0.61 18.12 5.52
N VAL A 93 -0.51 18.81 6.67
CA VAL A 93 -1.46 18.69 7.79
C VAL A 93 -2.63 19.67 7.62
N ASN A 94 -3.85 19.14 7.67
CA ASN A 94 -5.11 19.89 7.59
C ASN A 94 -6.10 19.45 8.68
N GLY A 95 -5.60 19.26 9.89
CA GLY A 95 -6.44 18.99 11.05
C GLY A 95 -5.78 18.06 12.03
N GLN A 96 -6.53 17.76 13.08
CA GLN A 96 -6.16 16.79 14.10
C GLN A 96 -7.34 15.84 14.30
N TRP A 97 -7.01 14.57 14.48
CA TRP A 97 -7.90 13.51 14.92
C TRP A 97 -7.45 13.09 16.33
N PHE A 98 -8.29 12.35 17.07
CA PHE A 98 -8.01 12.02 18.49
C PHE A 98 -6.66 11.31 18.69
N GLY A 99 -6.12 10.68 17.66
CA GLY A 99 -4.83 9.99 17.69
C GLY A 99 -3.63 10.78 17.14
N GLY A 100 -3.84 11.89 16.41
CA GLY A 100 -2.74 12.65 15.79
C GLY A 100 -3.15 13.49 14.58
N ALA A 101 -2.26 13.67 13.59
CA ALA A 101 -2.45 14.62 12.48
C ALA A 101 -3.33 14.06 11.35
N MET A 102 -4.16 14.92 10.76
CA MET A 102 -4.91 14.60 9.53
C MET A 102 -4.16 15.17 8.31
N LEU A 103 -3.90 14.34 7.31
CA LEU A 103 -3.09 14.65 6.14
C LEU A 103 -3.91 14.79 4.85
N GLU A 104 -3.66 15.83 4.07
CA GLU A 104 -4.30 16.01 2.75
C GLU A 104 -3.70 15.12 1.66
N LYS A 105 -2.44 14.72 1.84
CA LYS A 105 -1.64 13.96 0.88
C LYS A 105 -0.68 13.01 1.59
N ARG A 106 -0.21 11.99 0.86
CA ARG A 106 0.83 11.09 1.35
C ARG A 106 2.13 11.86 1.58
N VAL A 107 2.84 11.53 2.65
CA VAL A 107 4.04 12.29 3.05
C VAL A 107 5.09 11.42 3.72
N ALA A 108 6.35 11.72 3.44
CA ALA A 108 7.55 11.22 4.09
C ALA A 108 8.06 12.32 5.07
N PRO A 109 7.72 12.25 6.36
CA PRO A 109 8.19 13.22 7.36
C PRO A 109 9.70 13.17 7.49
N ASN A 110 10.35 14.33 7.48
CA ASN A 110 11.81 14.46 7.59
C ASN A 110 12.59 13.58 6.59
N CYS A 111 12.02 13.39 5.40
CA CYS A 111 12.55 12.50 4.35
C CYS A 111 12.56 11.01 4.72
N ASP A 112 11.85 10.58 5.76
CA ASP A 112 11.63 9.16 6.04
C ASP A 112 10.32 8.69 5.39
N GLY A 113 10.46 7.99 4.26
CA GLY A 113 9.36 7.39 3.53
C GLY A 113 9.00 5.98 3.99
N SER A 114 9.78 5.39 4.89
CA SER A 114 9.56 4.03 5.40
C SER A 114 8.47 4.00 6.49
N TYR A 115 7.88 2.83 6.71
CA TYR A 115 7.05 2.58 7.91
C TYR A 115 6.97 1.10 8.28
N GLU A 116 6.02 0.35 7.72
CA GLU A 116 5.90 -1.11 7.90
C GLU A 116 6.21 -1.79 6.58
N THR A 117 6.98 -2.87 6.65
CA THR A 117 7.30 -3.68 5.49
C THR A 117 6.02 -4.28 4.89
N LEU A 118 5.82 -4.12 3.58
CA LEU A 118 4.89 -5.00 2.89
C LEU A 118 5.56 -6.34 2.66
N HIS A 119 4.95 -7.40 3.16
CA HIS A 119 5.35 -8.77 2.88
C HIS A 119 4.12 -9.58 2.49
N ILE A 120 4.10 -10.09 1.26
CA ILE A 120 3.09 -11.04 0.79
C ILE A 120 3.85 -12.27 0.30
N PRO A 121 4.01 -13.32 1.11
CA PRO A 121 4.59 -14.57 0.66
C PRO A 121 3.56 -15.35 -0.18
N ARG A 122 4.00 -16.14 -1.17
CA ARG A 122 3.11 -17.03 -1.94
C ARG A 122 2.40 -18.02 -1.00
N THR A 123 3.15 -18.60 -0.09
CA THR A 123 2.66 -19.53 0.94
C THR A 123 2.73 -18.86 2.30
N TYR A 124 1.59 -18.76 2.97
CA TYR A 124 1.47 -18.19 4.30
C TYR A 124 2.02 -19.17 5.35
N GLU A 125 2.91 -18.68 6.21
CA GLU A 125 3.44 -19.46 7.32
C GLU A 125 2.50 -19.34 8.53
N VAL A 126 1.81 -20.43 8.86
CA VAL A 126 0.93 -20.48 10.03
C VAL A 126 1.78 -20.53 11.30
N ASN A 127 1.62 -19.54 12.15
CA ASN A 127 2.19 -19.52 13.49
C ASN A 127 1.12 -19.83 14.56
N GLU A 128 1.54 -19.99 15.82
CA GLU A 128 0.66 -20.39 16.93
C GLU A 128 -0.54 -19.43 17.17
N TRP A 129 -0.44 -18.18 16.71
CA TRP A 129 -1.45 -17.13 16.86
C TRP A 129 -2.28 -16.92 15.60
N SER A 130 -1.99 -17.65 14.53
CA SER A 130 -2.68 -17.53 13.25
C SER A 130 -3.93 -18.38 13.25
N GLU A 131 -5.08 -17.73 13.23
CA GLU A 131 -6.38 -18.39 13.04
C GLU A 131 -6.96 -18.01 11.69
N ALA A 132 -7.41 -19.02 10.95
CA ALA A 132 -8.18 -18.80 9.74
C ALA A 132 -9.59 -18.37 10.09
N ASP A 133 -10.18 -17.49 9.28
CA ASP A 133 -11.60 -17.15 9.38
C ASP A 133 -12.51 -18.32 8.96
N SER A 134 -13.83 -18.11 9.04
CA SER A 134 -14.82 -19.12 8.65
C SER A 134 -14.76 -19.55 7.18
N SER A 135 -14.03 -18.81 6.35
CA SER A 135 -13.80 -19.12 4.93
C SER A 135 -12.43 -19.77 4.69
N GLY A 136 -11.65 -20.05 5.74
CA GLY A 136 -10.30 -20.62 5.64
C GLY A 136 -9.23 -19.59 5.27
N ASN A 137 -9.54 -18.29 5.36
CA ASN A 137 -8.60 -17.23 5.03
C ASN A 137 -7.84 -16.72 6.26
N TYR A 138 -6.55 -16.47 6.10
CA TYR A 138 -5.65 -15.89 7.08
C TYR A 138 -5.56 -14.38 6.91
N PHE A 139 -5.40 -13.68 8.04
CA PHE A 139 -5.37 -12.23 8.09
C PHE A 139 -3.93 -11.69 8.03
N GLU A 140 -3.68 -10.83 7.05
CA GLU A 140 -2.47 -10.02 6.90
C GLU A 140 -2.86 -8.53 6.86
N PHE A 141 -1.92 -7.67 7.25
CA PHE A 141 -2.10 -6.22 7.15
C PHE A 141 -0.78 -5.52 6.90
N CYS A 142 -0.85 -4.27 6.47
CA CYS A 142 0.30 -3.38 6.36
C CYS A 142 -0.15 -1.98 6.76
N LYS A 143 0.41 -1.46 7.86
CA LYS A 143 0.22 -0.06 8.26
C LYS A 143 1.18 0.75 7.41
N THR A 144 0.67 1.71 6.68
CA THR A 144 1.52 2.54 5.82
C THR A 144 1.70 3.93 6.39
N ALA A 145 0.90 4.31 7.41
CA ALA A 145 0.89 5.65 7.98
C ALA A 145 0.87 6.73 6.88
N TYR A 146 0.09 6.47 5.82
CA TYR A 146 -0.05 7.35 4.66
C TYR A 146 1.29 7.80 4.05
N ARG A 147 2.33 6.96 4.15
CA ARG A 147 3.63 7.18 3.50
C ARG A 147 3.50 7.05 1.99
N PRO A 148 4.44 7.61 1.20
CA PRO A 148 4.31 7.61 -0.26
C PRO A 148 4.24 6.20 -0.90
N TYR A 149 5.00 5.22 -0.38
CA TYR A 149 5.01 3.85 -0.90
C TYR A 149 3.66 3.10 -0.74
N ASP A 150 2.75 3.64 0.07
CA ASP A 150 1.36 3.19 0.22
C ASP A 150 0.64 2.97 -1.12
N LEU A 151 0.95 3.78 -2.14
CA LEU A 151 0.41 3.58 -3.48
C LEU A 151 0.71 2.19 -4.04
N LEU A 152 1.94 1.70 -3.84
CA LEU A 152 2.33 0.37 -4.30
C LEU A 152 1.75 -0.73 -3.40
N VAL A 153 1.59 -0.49 -2.10
CA VAL A 153 0.91 -1.41 -1.18
C VAL A 153 -0.51 -1.69 -1.65
N MET A 154 -1.27 -0.63 -1.94
CA MET A 154 -2.62 -0.75 -2.46
C MET A 154 -2.65 -1.47 -3.81
N CYS A 155 -1.72 -1.17 -4.73
CA CYS A 155 -1.60 -1.89 -6.00
C CYS A 155 -1.34 -3.39 -5.78
N ALA A 156 -0.48 -3.74 -4.82
CA ALA A 156 -0.14 -5.12 -4.51
C ALA A 156 -1.36 -5.90 -3.99
N TYR A 157 -2.10 -5.35 -3.03
CA TYR A 157 -3.30 -6.00 -2.52
C TYR A 157 -4.39 -6.14 -3.59
N LEU A 158 -4.63 -5.11 -4.41
CA LEU A 158 -5.58 -5.21 -5.53
C LEU A 158 -5.14 -6.25 -6.55
N ALA A 159 -3.86 -6.31 -6.92
CA ALA A 159 -3.32 -7.31 -7.84
C ALA A 159 -3.48 -8.73 -7.27
N THR A 160 -3.18 -8.93 -5.98
CA THR A 160 -3.36 -10.22 -5.30
C THR A 160 -4.81 -10.68 -5.41
N ARG A 161 -5.77 -9.80 -5.13
CA ARG A 161 -7.20 -10.14 -5.24
C ARG A 161 -7.71 -10.29 -6.67
N TYR A 162 -7.09 -9.59 -7.62
CA TYR A 162 -7.42 -9.75 -9.04
C TYR A 162 -7.10 -11.18 -9.51
N TYR A 163 -5.89 -11.66 -9.19
CA TYR A 163 -5.41 -12.98 -9.62
C TYR A 163 -5.85 -14.13 -8.71
N ASP A 164 -6.23 -13.85 -7.47
CA ASP A 164 -6.81 -14.81 -6.54
C ASP A 164 -8.10 -14.24 -5.92
N ARG A 165 -9.24 -14.65 -6.48
CA ARG A 165 -10.57 -14.16 -6.10
C ARG A 165 -11.02 -14.59 -4.70
N ARG A 166 -10.31 -15.54 -4.08
CA ARG A 166 -10.55 -15.98 -2.69
C ARG A 166 -10.06 -14.92 -1.69
N CYS A 167 -9.15 -14.06 -2.13
CA CYS A 167 -8.66 -12.96 -1.31
C CYS A 167 -9.72 -11.86 -1.12
N VAL A 168 -9.66 -11.23 0.05
CA VAL A 168 -10.48 -10.08 0.41
C VAL A 168 -9.55 -8.93 0.79
N VAL A 169 -9.79 -7.76 0.20
CA VAL A 169 -9.04 -6.54 0.45
C VAL A 169 -9.96 -5.50 1.08
N SER A 170 -9.48 -4.88 2.15
CA SER A 170 -10.12 -3.76 2.84
C SER A 170 -9.08 -2.80 3.42
N SER A 171 -9.53 -1.66 3.95
CA SER A 171 -8.68 -0.63 4.57
C SER A 171 -9.47 0.11 5.64
N ASP A 172 -8.77 0.78 6.55
CA ASP A 172 -9.42 1.75 7.44
C ASP A 172 -9.74 3.08 6.73
N GLY A 173 -9.20 3.31 5.53
CA GLY A 173 -9.46 4.50 4.71
C GLY A 173 -10.80 4.46 4.00
N GLU A 174 -11.07 5.47 3.15
CA GLU A 174 -12.22 5.45 2.24
C GLU A 174 -11.81 5.07 0.81
N SER A 175 -12.80 5.00 -0.09
CA SER A 175 -12.59 4.59 -1.48
C SER A 175 -11.74 5.57 -2.30
N ILE A 176 -11.85 6.88 -2.05
CA ILE A 176 -11.14 7.89 -2.86
C ILE A 176 -9.61 7.79 -2.72
N GLU A 177 -9.10 7.30 -1.59
CA GLU A 177 -7.67 7.06 -1.37
C GLU A 177 -7.10 5.99 -2.30
N TRP A 178 -7.96 5.08 -2.78
CA TRP A 178 -7.61 4.00 -3.70
C TRP A 178 -7.63 4.43 -5.17
N GLN A 179 -8.20 5.59 -5.51
CA GLN A 179 -8.42 5.99 -6.90
C GLN A 179 -7.13 5.97 -7.73
N ILE A 180 -6.02 6.47 -7.17
CA ILE A 180 -4.72 6.43 -7.84
C ILE A 180 -4.26 4.98 -8.08
N ALA A 181 -4.32 4.13 -7.06
CA ALA A 181 -3.90 2.73 -7.18
C ALA A 181 -4.76 1.94 -8.18
N VAL A 182 -6.08 2.21 -8.21
CA VAL A 182 -7.01 1.65 -9.19
C VAL A 182 -6.60 2.07 -10.61
N GLY A 183 -6.34 3.36 -10.85
CA GLY A 183 -5.91 3.85 -12.16
C GLY A 183 -4.56 3.26 -12.61
N ILE A 184 -3.60 3.12 -11.68
CA ILE A 184 -2.30 2.48 -11.96
C ILE A 184 -2.52 1.01 -12.37
N LEU A 185 -3.25 0.24 -11.57
CA LEU A 185 -3.44 -1.18 -11.83
C LEU A 185 -4.27 -1.42 -13.09
N SER A 186 -5.30 -0.63 -13.35
CA SER A 186 -6.08 -0.68 -14.60
C SER A 186 -5.20 -0.49 -15.82
N LYS A 187 -4.23 0.44 -15.76
CA LYS A 187 -3.26 0.64 -16.85
C LYS A 187 -2.35 -0.58 -17.03
N VAL A 188 -1.88 -1.20 -15.94
CA VAL A 188 -1.02 -2.39 -16.00
C VAL A 188 -1.77 -3.60 -16.56
N LEU A 189 -3.00 -3.83 -16.10
CA LEU A 189 -3.80 -4.98 -16.50
C LEU A 189 -4.51 -4.79 -17.84
N SER A 190 -4.47 -3.59 -18.42
CA SER A 190 -5.26 -3.22 -19.61
C SER A 190 -6.76 -3.48 -19.42
N ASP A 191 -7.24 -3.26 -18.20
CA ASP A 191 -8.60 -3.55 -17.76
C ASP A 191 -9.34 -2.27 -17.33
N THR A 192 -10.67 -2.33 -17.27
CA THR A 192 -11.47 -1.17 -16.85
C THR A 192 -11.32 -0.87 -15.36
N GLU A 193 -11.26 0.41 -14.97
CA GLU A 193 -11.29 0.82 -13.56
C GLU A 193 -12.52 0.26 -12.83
N ASN A 194 -13.67 0.17 -13.51
CA ASN A 194 -14.89 -0.42 -12.95
C ASN A 194 -14.71 -1.87 -12.50
N LEU A 195 -13.85 -2.65 -13.16
CA LEU A 195 -13.55 -4.02 -12.73
C LEU A 195 -12.67 -4.01 -11.48
N ILE A 196 -11.66 -3.14 -11.45
CA ILE A 196 -10.73 -3.03 -10.33
C ILE A 196 -11.43 -2.48 -9.08
N TRP A 197 -12.35 -1.53 -9.22
CA TRP A 197 -13.18 -1.03 -8.12
C TRP A 197 -14.01 -2.13 -7.44
N LYS A 198 -14.43 -3.18 -8.18
CA LYS A 198 -15.15 -4.33 -7.61
C LYS A 198 -14.26 -5.26 -6.78
N LEU A 199 -12.93 -5.05 -6.79
CA LEU A 199 -12.01 -5.79 -5.94
C LEU A 199 -12.01 -5.24 -4.50
N LEU A 200 -12.43 -4.01 -4.25
CA LEU A 200 -12.54 -3.53 -2.88
C LEU A 200 -13.79 -4.13 -2.23
N LYS A 201 -13.65 -4.67 -1.02
CA LYS A 201 -14.82 -4.97 -0.20
C LYS A 201 -15.50 -3.62 0.06
N LYS A 202 -16.70 -3.44 -0.49
CA LYS A 202 -17.52 -2.26 -0.16
C LYS A 202 -17.71 -2.24 1.35
N TYR A 203 -17.36 -1.10 1.94
CA TYR A 203 -17.62 -0.74 3.33
C TYR A 203 -19.09 -0.95 3.68
#